data_AF-Q4D8U3-F1
#
_entry.id   AF-Q4D8U3-F1
#
_cell.length_a   1.000
_cell.length_b   1.000
_cell.length_c   1.000
_cell.angle_alpha   90.00
_cell.angle_beta   90.00
_cell.angle_gamma   90.00
#
_symmetry.space_group_name_H-M   'P 1'
#
loop_
_entity.id
_entity.type
_entity.pdbx_description
1 polymer ?
#
loop_
_entity_poly.entity_id
_entity_poly.type
_entity_poly.pdbx_seq_one_letter_code
_entity_poly.pdbx_strand_id
1 'polypeptide(L)'
;MSRSRKAQRGQKVPFQEPAPKTMAKKATNTHSASLSGSCGSGRNSKRPKKNTRMEMAAPVSNAECDNLHERSLMPLQSTHDSLETSDSLPLELSLQAVLRAISPTPNEREYARQVFYDMNATLSSLDLCVELFGSWCTGLCIPSSDMDFVAVQKGAEMSPNGDSSGIDRNRGSKHNMSSKLERVLSENLIASNMTRGERRRLYSGALRAVGNKLRLSSAFGGIQHIAHAKVPIVKAVHRGGKKVDISFLRDGVLSSHFLCEEFKKEPFFLARGIIILVKALVANWFLDDPSVGGLGSFPISIMVLWFLYAEVAQQYPPEFSKSYAICLVGFLKYYSMQFDYKCTGIDYANKRTFEKAATSELCIMNPLNPGANCAVAATLFGSHVVHKFLEAYTLFSKLLEFTSDVACVERAVLQAFHRSITLVGGQATLWKQREKKCQTIESVDLPQHLWEEGTLFYIGDPMGR
;
A
#
# COMPACT_ATOMS: atom_id res chain seq x y z
N MET A 1 6.01 -61.72 -4.71
CA MET A 1 4.75 -61.94 -5.45
C MET A 1 3.88 -60.68 -5.34
N SER A 2 3.34 -60.25 -6.47
CA SER A 2 2.70 -58.97 -6.77
C SER A 2 1.36 -58.73 -6.06
N ARG A 3 1.03 -57.45 -5.81
CA ARG A 3 -0.16 -56.78 -6.38
C ARG A 3 -0.17 -55.27 -6.10
N SER A 4 -0.04 -54.50 -7.18
CA SER A 4 -0.19 -53.06 -7.28
C SER A 4 -1.64 -52.73 -7.69
N ARG A 5 -2.21 -51.63 -7.18
CA ARG A 5 -3.39 -50.97 -7.76
C ARG A 5 -3.11 -49.47 -7.93
N LYS A 6 -3.15 -49.02 -9.17
CA LYS A 6 -3.18 -47.63 -9.66
C LYS A 6 -4.63 -47.21 -9.93
N ALA A 7 -4.79 -45.89 -10.14
CA ALA A 7 -5.89 -45.12 -10.78
C ALA A 7 -6.73 -44.32 -9.77
N GLN A 8 -7.13 -43.05 -9.99
CA GLN A 8 -7.36 -42.30 -11.23
C GLN A 8 -7.01 -40.80 -11.08
N ARG A 9 -6.80 -40.16 -12.23
CA ARG A 9 -6.39 -38.76 -12.46
C ARG A 9 -7.63 -37.98 -12.94
N GLY A 10 -8.03 -36.92 -12.24
CA GLY A 10 -9.14 -36.03 -12.60
C GLY A 10 -8.69 -34.80 -13.39
N GLN A 11 -9.44 -34.45 -14.44
CA GLN A 11 -9.19 -33.40 -15.42
C GLN A 11 -9.26 -31.97 -14.84
N LYS A 12 -8.40 -31.08 -15.35
CA LYS A 12 -8.51 -29.60 -15.21
C LYS A 12 -9.39 -29.03 -16.33
N VAL A 13 -10.34 -28.18 -15.98
CA VAL A 13 -11.11 -27.31 -16.90
C VAL A 13 -10.52 -25.89 -16.82
N PRO A 14 -10.25 -25.18 -17.94
CA PRO A 14 -9.79 -23.80 -17.91
C PRO A 14 -10.98 -22.81 -17.90
N PHE A 15 -10.92 -21.83 -17.01
CA PHE A 15 -11.89 -20.73 -16.91
C PHE A 15 -11.50 -19.63 -17.91
N GLN A 16 -12.40 -19.27 -18.85
CA GLN A 16 -12.27 -18.13 -19.76
C GLN A 16 -12.81 -16.86 -19.09
N GLU A 17 -12.00 -15.79 -19.03
CA GLU A 17 -12.46 -14.43 -18.71
C GLU A 17 -13.21 -13.80 -19.90
N PRO A 18 -14.29 -13.03 -19.68
CA PRO A 18 -15.00 -12.33 -20.74
C PRO A 18 -14.30 -11.02 -21.15
N ALA A 19 -14.22 -10.75 -22.46
CA ALA A 19 -13.66 -9.54 -23.05
C ALA A 19 -14.53 -8.28 -22.80
N PRO A 20 -13.94 -7.07 -22.64
CA PRO A 20 -14.70 -5.84 -22.47
C PRO A 20 -15.25 -5.31 -23.81
N LYS A 21 -16.54 -4.91 -23.78
CA LYS A 21 -17.26 -4.31 -24.92
C LYS A 21 -16.74 -2.90 -25.23
N THR A 22 -16.43 -2.65 -26.49
CA THR A 22 -16.04 -1.35 -27.05
C THR A 22 -17.29 -0.51 -27.32
N MET A 23 -17.39 0.72 -26.78
CA MET A 23 -18.38 1.71 -27.22
C MET A 23 -17.75 2.71 -28.18
N ALA A 24 -18.41 2.86 -29.34
CA ALA A 24 -18.02 3.70 -30.46
C ALA A 24 -18.26 5.20 -30.20
N LYS A 25 -17.31 6.04 -30.63
CA LYS A 25 -17.48 7.51 -30.75
C LYS A 25 -18.08 7.84 -32.12
N LYS A 26 -19.16 8.63 -32.12
CA LYS A 26 -19.73 9.26 -33.32
C LYS A 26 -19.10 10.64 -33.53
N ALA A 27 -18.72 10.93 -34.77
CA ALA A 27 -18.11 12.16 -35.24
C ALA A 27 -19.15 13.19 -35.69
N THR A 28 -18.80 14.48 -35.60
CA THR A 28 -19.35 15.56 -36.44
C THR A 28 -18.24 16.53 -36.82
N ASN A 29 -18.05 16.67 -38.14
CA ASN A 29 -17.19 17.60 -38.89
C ASN A 29 -17.58 19.07 -38.67
N THR A 30 -16.65 20.01 -38.93
CA THR A 30 -16.74 20.98 -40.06
C THR A 30 -15.51 21.92 -40.16
N HIS A 31 -14.91 21.92 -41.37
CA HIS A 31 -14.37 23.05 -42.19
C HIS A 31 -13.25 23.98 -41.63
N SER A 32 -12.01 23.86 -42.16
CA SER A 32 -11.40 24.62 -43.30
C SER A 32 -10.78 25.96 -42.86
N ALA A 33 -9.60 26.44 -43.27
CA ALA A 33 -8.84 26.24 -44.49
C ALA A 33 -7.34 26.57 -44.28
N SER A 34 -6.56 26.16 -45.27
CA SER A 34 -5.12 26.30 -45.51
C SER A 34 -4.60 27.74 -45.57
N LEU A 35 -3.29 27.93 -45.35
CA LEU A 35 -2.36 28.47 -46.35
C LEU A 35 -0.89 28.28 -45.93
N SER A 36 -0.10 27.85 -46.90
CA SER A 36 1.31 27.46 -46.88
C SER A 36 2.27 28.64 -47.10
N GLY A 37 3.50 28.56 -46.56
CA GLY A 37 4.60 29.45 -46.92
C GLY A 37 5.95 28.93 -46.40
N SER A 38 6.94 28.88 -47.28
CA SER A 38 8.17 28.07 -47.21
C SER A 38 9.40 28.81 -46.64
N CYS A 39 10.33 28.00 -46.12
CA CYS A 39 11.80 28.11 -45.95
C CYS A 39 12.52 29.47 -45.92
N GLY A 40 13.34 29.66 -44.88
CA GLY A 40 14.45 30.61 -44.85
C GLY A 40 15.37 30.41 -43.63
N SER A 41 16.61 30.00 -43.90
CA SER A 41 17.73 29.78 -42.95
C SER A 41 18.22 31.08 -42.30
N GLY A 42 18.52 31.07 -40.99
CA GLY A 42 19.13 32.21 -40.29
C GLY A 42 19.70 31.83 -38.92
N ARG A 43 20.99 32.14 -38.71
CA ARG A 43 21.87 31.76 -37.60
C ARG A 43 21.59 32.46 -36.26
N ASN A 44 22.07 31.81 -35.20
CA ASN A 44 22.56 32.36 -33.92
C ASN A 44 21.62 33.21 -33.05
N SER A 45 21.30 32.72 -31.85
CA SER A 45 21.95 33.21 -30.62
C SER A 45 21.38 32.60 -29.34
N LYS A 46 22.31 32.38 -28.41
CA LYS A 46 22.20 31.88 -27.03
C LYS A 46 21.08 32.56 -26.21
N ARG A 47 20.29 31.78 -25.48
CA ARG A 47 19.75 32.17 -24.15
C ARG A 47 19.53 30.93 -23.28
N PRO A 48 20.11 30.84 -22.06
CA PRO A 48 19.84 29.75 -21.14
C PRO A 48 18.54 30.04 -20.37
N LYS A 49 17.65 29.05 -20.26
CA LYS A 49 16.50 29.11 -19.35
C LYS A 49 17.01 28.88 -17.92
N LYS A 50 16.99 29.94 -17.11
CA LYS A 50 17.19 29.91 -15.66
C LYS A 50 16.14 28.99 -15.02
N ASN A 51 16.60 27.95 -14.33
CA ASN A 51 15.85 27.29 -13.26
C ASN A 51 15.90 28.19 -12.03
N THR A 52 14.83 28.91 -11.75
CA THR A 52 14.66 29.61 -10.47
C THR A 52 14.17 28.61 -9.44
N ARG A 53 15.10 28.17 -8.59
CA ARG A 53 14.85 27.49 -7.32
C ARG A 53 14.16 28.51 -6.40
N MET A 54 12.87 28.34 -6.12
CA MET A 54 12.23 29.06 -5.02
C MET A 54 12.65 28.39 -3.72
N GLU A 55 13.65 28.99 -3.09
CA GLU A 55 13.97 28.80 -1.68
C GLU A 55 12.85 29.49 -0.88
N MET A 56 11.95 28.72 -0.29
CA MET A 56 11.03 29.25 0.72
C MET A 56 11.72 29.13 2.08
N ALA A 57 12.32 30.23 2.52
CA ALA A 57 12.66 30.46 3.91
C ALA A 57 11.35 30.43 4.73
N ALA A 58 11.25 29.51 5.69
CA ALA A 58 10.16 29.49 6.64
C ALA A 58 10.41 30.55 7.73
N PRO A 59 9.48 31.49 7.99
CA PRO A 59 9.52 32.29 9.19
C PRO A 59 9.04 31.45 10.38
N VAL A 60 9.82 31.49 11.45
CA VAL A 60 9.45 31.02 12.78
C VAL A 60 8.42 32.00 13.34
N SER A 61 7.17 31.57 13.46
CA SER A 61 6.20 32.21 14.34
C SER A 61 5.15 31.21 14.76
N ASN A 62 5.13 30.94 16.06
CA ASN A 62 4.04 30.28 16.78
C ASN A 62 2.72 30.95 16.41
N ALA A 63 1.78 30.18 15.88
CA ALA A 63 0.40 30.59 15.75
C ALA A 63 -0.47 29.42 16.21
N GLU A 64 -0.91 29.52 17.46
CA GLU A 64 -2.06 28.82 18.01
C GLU A 64 -3.22 28.95 17.02
N CYS A 65 -3.68 27.83 16.46
CA CYS A 65 -4.85 27.83 15.59
C CYS A 65 -6.06 27.37 16.41
N ASP A 66 -6.57 28.29 17.20
CA ASP A 66 -7.94 28.27 17.69
C ASP A 66 -8.87 28.54 16.49
N ASN A 67 -9.44 27.47 15.93
CA ASN A 67 -10.65 27.54 15.12
C ASN A 67 -11.55 26.36 15.47
N LEU A 68 -12.15 26.47 16.65
CA LEU A 68 -13.31 25.71 17.11
C LEU A 68 -14.52 26.11 16.26
N HIS A 69 -14.74 25.42 15.14
CA HIS A 69 -16.11 25.16 14.71
C HIS A 69 -16.61 23.97 15.51
N GLU A 70 -17.76 24.14 16.14
CA GLU A 70 -18.48 23.16 16.97
C GLU A 70 -18.57 21.79 16.26
N ARG A 71 -17.53 20.96 16.43
CA ARG A 71 -17.46 19.61 15.86
C ARG A 71 -18.27 18.71 16.76
N SER A 72 -19.55 18.59 16.46
CA SER A 72 -20.46 17.65 17.12
C SER A 72 -19.85 16.24 17.14
N LEU A 73 -19.55 15.78 18.36
CA LEU A 73 -19.14 14.40 18.68
C LEU A 73 -20.14 13.42 18.05
N MET A 74 -19.67 12.24 17.64
CA MET A 74 -20.56 11.18 17.17
C MET A 74 -21.69 10.99 18.19
N PRO A 75 -22.97 10.90 17.76
CA PRO A 75 -24.08 10.70 18.69
C PRO A 75 -24.09 9.24 19.12
N LEU A 76 -23.13 8.82 19.94
CA LEU A 76 -23.38 7.77 20.91
C LEU A 76 -24.16 8.46 22.01
N GLN A 77 -25.48 8.23 22.07
CA GLN A 77 -26.30 8.74 23.15
C GLN A 77 -25.64 8.33 24.47
N SER A 78 -25.26 9.33 25.26
CA SER A 78 -24.69 9.17 26.59
C SER A 78 -25.76 8.63 27.53
N THR A 79 -26.13 7.37 27.39
CA THR A 79 -26.78 6.62 28.47
C THR A 79 -25.66 6.22 29.42
N HIS A 80 -25.49 7.03 30.46
CA HIS A 80 -24.45 6.95 31.48
C HIS A 80 -24.53 5.71 32.39
N ASP A 81 -25.23 4.66 32.00
CA ASP A 81 -25.40 3.44 32.78
C ASP A 81 -24.91 2.23 31.99
N SER A 82 -23.95 1.52 32.59
CA SER A 82 -23.27 0.30 32.15
C SER A 82 -21.99 0.50 31.34
N LEU A 83 -20.89 0.41 32.07
CA LEU A 83 -19.51 0.13 31.67
C LEU A 83 -19.37 -1.22 30.91
N GLU A 84 -20.29 -1.57 30.02
CA GLU A 84 -20.13 -2.72 29.14
C GLU A 84 -19.15 -2.33 28.03
N THR A 85 -18.00 -2.98 28.07
CA THR A 85 -16.84 -2.72 27.23
C THR A 85 -17.23 -2.74 25.75
N SER A 86 -16.50 -2.00 24.91
CA SER A 86 -16.66 -2.01 23.44
C SER A 86 -16.72 -3.42 22.83
N ASP A 87 -16.25 -4.43 23.56
CA ASP A 87 -16.19 -5.83 23.16
C ASP A 87 -17.56 -6.49 22.90
N SER A 88 -18.67 -5.92 23.39
CA SER A 88 -20.01 -6.48 23.14
C SER A 88 -20.72 -5.89 21.91
N LEU A 89 -20.20 -4.81 21.32
CA LEU A 89 -20.85 -4.14 20.19
C LEU A 89 -20.87 -5.07 18.95
N PRO A 90 -22.04 -5.36 18.34
CA PRO A 90 -22.11 -6.29 17.21
C PRO A 90 -21.22 -5.91 16.02
N LEU A 91 -21.08 -4.61 15.74
CA LEU A 91 -20.20 -4.10 14.69
C LEU A 91 -18.72 -4.30 15.02
N GLU A 92 -18.32 -4.07 16.28
CA GLU A 92 -16.95 -4.32 16.75
C GLU A 92 -16.58 -5.79 16.51
N LEU A 93 -17.41 -6.71 17.02
CA LEU A 93 -17.22 -8.15 16.87
C LEU A 93 -17.14 -8.56 15.40
N SER A 94 -18.01 -8.02 14.55
CA SER A 94 -18.02 -8.34 13.11
C SER A 94 -16.78 -7.82 12.38
N LEU A 95 -16.26 -6.64 12.74
CA LEU A 95 -15.03 -6.09 12.14
C LEU A 95 -13.79 -6.87 12.59
N GLN A 96 -13.72 -7.23 13.87
CA GLN A 96 -12.68 -8.11 14.38
C GLN A 96 -12.71 -9.50 13.71
N ALA A 97 -13.89 -10.05 13.49
CA ALA A 97 -14.09 -11.28 12.74
C ALA A 97 -13.52 -11.19 11.31
N VAL A 98 -13.79 -10.07 10.61
CA VAL A 98 -13.20 -9.80 9.29
C VAL A 98 -11.68 -9.71 9.36
N LEU A 99 -11.12 -8.96 10.31
CA LEU A 99 -9.67 -8.83 10.48
C LEU A 99 -8.98 -10.19 10.65
N ARG A 100 -9.51 -11.05 11.52
CA ARG A 100 -9.01 -12.42 11.71
C ARG A 100 -9.17 -13.27 10.45
N ALA A 101 -10.31 -13.15 9.77
CA ALA A 101 -10.60 -13.94 8.59
C ALA A 101 -9.71 -13.59 7.40
N ILE A 102 -9.40 -12.31 7.17
CA ILE A 102 -8.62 -11.87 6.00
C ILE A 102 -7.10 -11.86 6.24
N SER A 103 -6.67 -12.01 7.49
CA SER A 103 -5.26 -12.13 7.85
C SER A 103 -4.64 -13.42 7.28
N PRO A 104 -3.35 -13.41 6.88
CA PRO A 104 -2.68 -14.59 6.38
C PRO A 104 -2.62 -15.72 7.41
N THR A 105 -3.09 -16.89 7.03
CA THR A 105 -2.99 -18.13 7.81
C THR A 105 -1.54 -18.64 7.86
N PRO A 106 -1.18 -19.53 8.81
CA PRO A 106 0.15 -20.14 8.84
C PRO A 106 0.57 -20.80 7.52
N ASN A 107 -0.35 -21.46 6.83
CA ASN A 107 -0.08 -22.10 5.52
C ASN A 107 0.17 -21.06 4.41
N GLU A 108 -0.57 -19.95 4.41
CA GLU A 108 -0.33 -18.85 3.44
C GLU A 108 0.99 -18.14 3.72
N ARG A 109 1.39 -18.01 5.00
CA ARG A 109 2.71 -17.49 5.40
C ARG A 109 3.83 -18.42 4.94
N GLU A 110 3.66 -19.73 5.11
CA GLU A 110 4.63 -20.72 4.62
C GLU A 110 4.77 -20.69 3.10
N TYR A 111 3.65 -20.59 2.39
CA TYR A 111 3.69 -20.41 0.94
C TYR A 111 4.36 -19.08 0.53
N ALA A 112 4.16 -17.99 1.28
CA ALA A 112 4.88 -16.74 1.04
C ALA A 112 6.40 -16.87 1.28
N ARG A 113 6.83 -17.63 2.30
CA ARG A 113 8.26 -17.97 2.49
C ARG A 113 8.83 -18.73 1.31
N GLN A 114 8.09 -19.71 0.79
CA GLN A 114 8.52 -20.42 -0.42
C GLN A 114 8.72 -19.47 -1.60
N VAL A 115 7.80 -18.52 -1.81
CA VAL A 115 7.94 -17.50 -2.87
C VAL A 115 9.20 -16.64 -2.66
N PHE A 116 9.47 -16.23 -1.41
CA PHE A 116 10.68 -15.47 -1.05
C PHE A 116 11.96 -16.26 -1.38
N TYR A 117 12.04 -17.53 -0.99
CA TYR A 117 13.21 -18.37 -1.26
C TYR A 117 13.38 -18.68 -2.75
N ASP A 118 12.30 -18.98 -3.47
CA ASP A 118 12.34 -19.20 -4.92
C ASP A 118 12.80 -17.94 -5.67
N MET A 119 12.41 -16.75 -5.19
CA MET A 119 12.88 -15.45 -5.73
C MET A 119 14.38 -15.25 -5.47
N ASN A 120 14.83 -15.42 -4.22
CA ASN A 120 16.25 -15.31 -3.86
C ASN A 120 17.13 -16.28 -4.65
N ALA A 121 16.69 -17.54 -4.79
CA ALA A 121 17.38 -18.55 -5.59
C ALA A 121 17.46 -18.14 -7.06
N THR A 122 16.38 -17.62 -7.64
CA THR A 122 16.32 -17.20 -9.06
C THR A 122 17.30 -16.05 -9.35
N LEU A 123 17.39 -15.06 -8.45
CA LEU A 123 18.24 -13.88 -8.65
C LEU A 123 19.68 -14.06 -8.18
N SER A 124 19.98 -15.10 -7.41
CA SER A 124 21.33 -15.41 -6.92
C SER A 124 22.40 -15.47 -8.03
N SER A 125 22.03 -15.96 -9.22
CA SER A 125 22.92 -16.07 -10.39
C SER A 125 23.25 -14.74 -11.07
N LEU A 126 22.62 -13.64 -10.64
CA LEU A 126 22.96 -12.26 -11.00
C LEU A 126 23.76 -11.55 -9.91
N ASP A 127 24.21 -12.26 -8.88
CA ASP A 127 24.81 -11.68 -7.67
C ASP A 127 23.85 -10.73 -6.92
N LEU A 128 22.55 -11.02 -7.02
CA LEU A 128 21.49 -10.28 -6.34
C LEU A 128 20.86 -11.14 -5.23
N CYS A 129 20.46 -10.48 -4.15
CA CYS A 129 19.46 -10.99 -3.21
C CYS A 129 18.23 -10.07 -3.23
N VAL A 130 17.17 -10.50 -2.56
CA VAL A 130 15.95 -9.70 -2.38
C VAL A 130 15.71 -9.37 -0.93
N GLU A 131 15.22 -8.16 -0.70
CA GLU A 131 14.60 -7.75 0.55
C GLU A 131 13.09 -7.57 0.33
N LEU A 132 12.31 -8.02 1.30
CA LEU A 132 10.85 -7.89 1.30
C LEU A 132 10.45 -6.50 1.83
N PHE A 133 9.50 -5.86 1.16
CA PHE A 133 8.85 -4.66 1.68
C PHE A 133 7.33 -4.70 1.46
N GLY A 134 6.65 -3.64 1.84
CA GLY A 134 5.22 -3.48 1.62
C GLY A 134 4.39 -4.32 2.59
N SER A 135 3.20 -4.73 2.15
CA SER A 135 2.15 -5.23 3.05
C SER A 135 2.58 -6.44 3.89
N TRP A 136 3.43 -7.31 3.34
CA TRP A 136 3.92 -8.52 4.02
C TRP A 136 4.96 -8.24 5.11
N CYS A 137 5.78 -7.21 4.92
CA CYS A 137 6.73 -6.74 5.93
C CYS A 137 6.03 -5.86 6.98
N THR A 138 5.05 -5.05 6.57
CA THR A 138 4.34 -4.14 7.49
C THR A 138 3.14 -4.78 8.17
N GLY A 139 2.84 -6.06 7.97
CA GLY A 139 1.65 -6.70 8.56
C GLY A 139 0.33 -6.08 8.12
N LEU A 140 0.29 -5.44 6.94
CA LEU A 140 -0.91 -4.77 6.40
C LEU A 140 -1.55 -5.60 5.28
N CYS A 141 -1.31 -6.91 5.24
CA CYS A 141 -1.82 -7.78 4.19
C CYS A 141 -3.35 -7.81 4.15
N ILE A 142 -3.87 -7.73 2.93
CA ILE A 142 -5.22 -8.20 2.58
C ILE A 142 -5.08 -9.35 1.58
N PRO A 143 -6.11 -10.17 1.33
CA PRO A 143 -5.99 -11.39 0.53
C PRO A 143 -5.47 -11.17 -0.90
N SER A 144 -5.77 -10.00 -1.48
CA SER A 144 -5.28 -9.56 -2.79
C SER A 144 -3.86 -8.98 -2.79
N SER A 145 -3.18 -8.90 -1.64
CA SER A 145 -1.85 -8.28 -1.54
C SER A 145 -0.79 -9.06 -2.31
N ASP A 146 -0.11 -8.34 -3.20
CA ASP A 146 1.08 -8.78 -3.92
C ASP A 146 2.28 -8.85 -2.96
N MET A 147 3.35 -9.54 -3.37
CA MET A 147 4.62 -9.53 -2.64
C MET A 147 5.61 -8.59 -3.32
N ASP A 148 6.05 -7.56 -2.59
CA ASP A 148 6.94 -6.54 -3.10
C ASP A 148 8.38 -6.82 -2.67
N PHE A 149 9.28 -6.90 -3.64
CA PHE A 149 10.70 -7.17 -3.44
C PHE A 149 11.55 -6.02 -3.96
N VAL A 150 12.67 -5.73 -3.30
CA VAL A 150 13.75 -4.94 -3.89
C VAL A 150 14.92 -5.86 -4.19
N ALA A 151 15.42 -5.83 -5.42
CA ALA A 151 16.63 -6.54 -5.81
C ALA A 151 17.85 -5.69 -5.43
N VAL A 152 18.77 -6.28 -4.66
CA VAL A 152 19.95 -5.61 -4.10
C VAL A 152 21.19 -6.46 -4.37
N GLN A 153 22.34 -5.82 -4.57
CA GLN A 153 23.59 -6.54 -4.82
C GLN A 153 24.08 -7.21 -3.54
N LYS A 154 24.54 -8.47 -3.64
CA LYS A 154 25.11 -9.19 -2.50
C LYS A 154 26.38 -8.48 -2.01
N GLY A 155 26.50 -8.29 -0.70
CA GLY A 155 27.64 -7.60 -0.08
C GLY A 155 27.55 -6.07 0.00
N ALA A 156 26.43 -5.47 -0.42
CA ALA A 156 26.19 -4.03 -0.29
C ALA A 156 25.70 -3.61 1.12
N GLU A 157 26.16 -4.26 2.19
CA GLU A 157 25.81 -3.87 3.56
C GLU A 157 26.30 -2.44 3.84
N MET A 158 25.37 -1.57 4.26
CA MET A 158 25.68 -0.21 4.73
C MET A 158 26.45 -0.30 6.04
N SER A 159 27.74 0.02 6.03
CA SER A 159 28.39 0.54 7.24
C SER A 159 27.77 1.89 7.57
N PRO A 160 27.16 2.06 8.76
CA PRO A 160 26.68 3.35 9.21
C PRO A 160 27.86 4.10 9.83
N ASN A 161 28.86 4.46 9.02
CA ASN A 161 29.91 5.43 9.36
C ASN A 161 30.72 5.71 8.08
N GLY A 162 30.61 6.93 7.59
CA GLY A 162 31.37 7.40 6.45
C GLY A 162 32.80 7.69 6.88
N ASP A 163 33.72 6.78 6.57
CA ASP A 163 35.15 7.09 6.47
C ASP A 163 35.65 6.64 5.10
N SER A 164 35.93 7.63 4.26
CA SER A 164 36.47 7.45 2.92
C SER A 164 37.99 7.40 2.99
N SER A 165 38.56 6.21 3.16
CA SER A 165 39.99 5.98 2.88
C SER A 165 40.26 4.50 2.67
N GLY A 166 40.81 4.12 1.50
CA GLY A 166 41.33 2.76 1.29
C GLY A 166 41.11 2.22 -0.10
N ILE A 167 42.01 2.56 -1.01
CA ILE A 167 42.18 1.96 -2.32
C ILE A 167 42.62 0.51 -2.13
N ASP A 168 41.93 -0.47 -2.72
CA ASP A 168 42.63 -1.65 -3.23
C ASP A 168 41.95 -2.21 -4.48
N ARG A 169 42.60 -1.98 -5.62
CA ARG A 169 42.25 -2.50 -6.94
C ARG A 169 43.14 -3.72 -7.20
N ASN A 170 42.68 -4.91 -6.85
CA ASN A 170 43.13 -6.14 -7.52
C ASN A 170 42.32 -7.37 -7.08
N ARG A 171 41.29 -7.72 -7.86
CA ARG A 171 40.84 -9.12 -7.97
C ARG A 171 40.34 -9.37 -9.38
N GLY A 172 41.17 -10.09 -10.13
CA GLY A 172 40.83 -10.57 -11.46
C GLY A 172 39.84 -11.74 -11.42
N SER A 173 39.20 -11.93 -12.57
CA SER A 173 38.56 -13.16 -13.06
C SER A 173 37.10 -13.42 -12.65
N LYS A 174 36.24 -13.34 -13.68
CA LYS A 174 34.84 -13.85 -13.82
C LYS A 174 33.70 -13.06 -13.17
N HIS A 175 33.22 -12.00 -13.84
CA HIS A 175 31.80 -11.91 -14.26
C HIS A 175 31.56 -10.69 -15.17
N ASN A 176 31.38 -10.94 -16.47
CA ASN A 176 31.18 -9.93 -17.52
C ASN A 176 29.72 -9.41 -17.58
N MET A 177 29.01 -9.40 -16.44
CA MET A 177 27.58 -9.05 -16.36
C MET A 177 27.40 -7.61 -15.87
N SER A 178 27.88 -6.72 -16.75
CA SER A 178 27.47 -5.33 -16.95
C SER A 178 27.65 -4.39 -15.74
N SER A 179 28.74 -3.61 -15.78
CA SER A 179 28.96 -2.37 -15.02
C SER A 179 27.74 -1.43 -14.93
N LYS A 180 26.76 -1.56 -15.84
CA LYS A 180 25.48 -0.85 -15.76
C LYS A 180 24.56 -1.35 -14.63
N LEU A 181 24.59 -2.63 -14.26
CA LEU A 181 23.76 -3.19 -13.18
C LEU A 181 24.30 -2.72 -11.83
N GLU A 182 25.62 -2.84 -11.63
CA GLU A 182 26.31 -2.31 -10.45
C GLU A 182 26.01 -0.83 -10.27
N ARG A 183 26.17 0.00 -11.32
CA ARG A 183 25.89 1.43 -11.23
C ARG A 183 24.45 1.73 -10.78
N VAL A 184 23.47 0.95 -11.25
CA VAL A 184 22.06 1.15 -10.87
C VAL A 184 21.80 0.78 -9.40
N LEU A 185 22.50 -0.21 -8.87
CA LEU A 185 22.29 -0.73 -7.52
C LEU A 185 23.13 -0.01 -6.46
N SER A 186 24.30 0.51 -6.84
CA SER A 186 25.17 1.30 -5.96
C SER A 186 24.70 2.75 -5.84
N GLU A 187 24.04 3.27 -6.89
CA GLU A 187 23.47 4.61 -6.88
C GLU A 187 22.06 4.58 -6.27
N ASN A 188 21.96 4.76 -4.95
CA ASN A 188 20.72 5.19 -4.25
C ASN A 188 20.29 6.62 -4.67
N LEU A 189 20.59 7.03 -5.92
CA LEU A 189 20.29 8.35 -6.43
C LEU A 189 18.78 8.55 -6.41
N ILE A 190 18.37 9.69 -5.88
CA ILE A 190 16.98 10.10 -5.75
C ILE A 190 16.36 10.14 -7.16
N ALA A 191 15.72 9.05 -7.56
CA ALA A 191 15.08 8.89 -8.86
C ALA A 191 13.95 9.91 -9.08
N SER A 192 13.58 10.69 -8.06
CA SER A 192 12.56 11.73 -8.09
C SER A 192 12.82 12.81 -9.15
N ASN A 193 14.09 13.12 -9.44
CA ASN A 193 14.46 14.23 -10.34
C ASN A 193 14.78 13.78 -11.77
N MET A 194 14.80 12.47 -12.03
CA MET A 194 15.09 11.95 -13.35
C MET A 194 13.89 12.11 -14.30
N THR A 195 14.17 12.50 -15.54
CA THR A 195 13.18 12.42 -16.62
C THR A 195 12.81 10.96 -16.88
N ARG A 196 11.62 10.74 -17.44
CA ARG A 196 11.15 9.40 -17.86
C ARG A 196 12.15 8.69 -18.80
N GLY A 197 12.81 9.46 -19.67
CA GLY A 197 13.82 8.95 -20.61
C GLY A 197 15.10 8.48 -19.92
N GLU A 198 15.63 9.27 -19.00
CA GLU A 198 16.83 8.93 -18.21
C GLU A 198 16.58 7.69 -17.35
N ARG A 199 15.42 7.64 -16.67
CA ARG A 199 15.04 6.49 -15.84
C ARG A 199 14.95 5.22 -16.67
N ARG A 200 14.26 5.26 -17.82
CA ARG A 200 14.19 4.12 -18.73
C ARG A 200 15.58 3.67 -19.16
N ARG A 201 16.48 4.59 -19.52
CA ARG A 201 17.85 4.25 -19.94
C ARG A 201 18.62 3.59 -18.82
N LEU A 202 18.55 4.13 -17.61
CA LEU A 202 19.25 3.66 -16.42
C LEU A 202 18.81 2.24 -16.04
N TYR A 203 17.51 1.99 -15.88
CA TYR A 203 16.99 0.70 -15.38
C TYR A 203 16.75 -0.36 -16.47
N SER A 204 16.82 -0.02 -17.76
CA SER A 204 16.52 -0.97 -18.85
C SER A 204 17.35 -2.25 -18.80
N GLY A 205 18.63 -2.15 -18.43
CA GLY A 205 19.54 -3.29 -18.30
C GLY A 205 19.12 -4.20 -17.14
N ALA A 206 18.87 -3.61 -15.97
CA ALA A 206 18.46 -4.33 -14.78
C ALA A 206 17.10 -5.02 -14.94
N LEU A 207 16.10 -4.30 -15.48
CA LEU A 207 14.77 -4.84 -15.82
C LEU A 207 14.88 -6.05 -16.75
N ARG A 208 15.73 -5.96 -17.78
CA ARG A 208 15.93 -7.07 -18.74
C ARG A 208 16.65 -8.25 -18.08
N ALA A 209 17.70 -8.01 -17.30
CA ALA A 209 18.47 -9.07 -16.65
C ALA A 209 17.59 -9.86 -15.68
N VAL A 210 16.89 -9.18 -14.77
CA VAL A 210 15.95 -9.80 -13.81
C VAL A 210 14.80 -10.47 -14.55
N GLY A 211 14.16 -9.78 -15.50
CA GLY A 211 13.07 -10.35 -16.29
C GLY A 211 13.46 -11.61 -17.06
N ASN A 212 14.68 -11.67 -17.61
CA ASN A 212 15.18 -12.85 -18.31
C ASN A 212 15.46 -14.01 -17.34
N LYS A 213 16.00 -13.75 -16.14
CA LYS A 213 16.19 -14.79 -15.13
C LYS A 213 14.87 -15.35 -14.64
N LEU A 214 13.87 -14.50 -14.41
CA LEU A 214 12.53 -14.93 -14.05
C LEU A 214 11.88 -15.79 -15.14
N ARG A 215 12.06 -15.44 -16.43
CA ARG A 215 11.58 -16.25 -17.57
C ARG A 215 12.22 -17.64 -17.65
N LEU A 216 13.47 -17.78 -17.19
CA LEU A 216 14.20 -19.05 -17.20
C LEU A 216 13.92 -19.91 -15.95
N SER A 217 13.33 -19.32 -14.92
CA SER A 217 12.96 -20.02 -13.69
C SER A 217 11.69 -20.84 -13.88
N SER A 218 11.66 -22.07 -13.36
CA SER A 218 10.44 -22.89 -13.31
C SER A 218 9.43 -22.40 -12.27
N ALA A 219 9.85 -21.48 -11.38
CA ALA A 219 9.01 -20.96 -10.31
C ALA A 219 8.17 -19.74 -10.74
N PHE A 220 8.53 -19.03 -11.81
CA PHE A 220 7.89 -17.77 -12.19
C PHE A 220 7.38 -17.76 -13.63
N GLY A 221 6.24 -17.10 -13.83
CA GLY A 221 5.58 -16.85 -15.11
C GLY A 221 5.00 -15.44 -15.17
N GLY A 222 4.33 -15.09 -16.28
CA GLY A 222 3.64 -13.79 -16.41
C GLY A 222 4.55 -12.56 -16.34
N ILE A 223 5.79 -12.63 -16.83
CA ILE A 223 6.80 -11.58 -16.66
C ILE A 223 6.46 -10.33 -17.49
N GLN A 224 6.23 -9.19 -16.81
CA GLN A 224 5.97 -7.89 -17.42
C GLN A 224 6.95 -6.82 -16.90
N HIS A 225 7.43 -5.94 -17.78
CA HIS A 225 8.31 -4.82 -17.38
C HIS A 225 7.51 -3.52 -17.32
N ILE A 226 7.56 -2.82 -16.18
CA ILE A 226 6.98 -1.49 -16.00
C ILE A 226 8.10 -0.46 -15.90
N ALA A 227 8.66 -0.08 -17.05
CA ALA A 227 9.85 0.79 -17.11
C ALA A 227 9.56 2.29 -16.96
N HIS A 228 8.29 2.69 -17.02
CA HIS A 228 7.87 4.09 -17.17
C HIS A 228 7.32 4.73 -15.89
N ALA A 229 7.07 3.94 -14.85
CA ALA A 229 6.58 4.42 -13.57
C ALA A 229 7.66 5.22 -12.80
N LYS A 230 7.26 5.85 -11.69
CA LYS A 230 8.20 6.50 -10.76
C LYS A 230 9.27 5.54 -10.26
N VAL A 231 8.84 4.32 -9.95
CA VAL A 231 9.68 3.18 -9.56
C VAL A 231 9.58 2.12 -10.65
N PRO A 232 10.65 1.85 -11.42
CA PRO A 232 10.63 0.80 -12.43
C PRO A 232 10.61 -0.57 -11.78
N ILE A 233 9.69 -1.43 -12.22
CA ILE A 233 9.50 -2.77 -11.64
C ILE A 233 9.41 -3.86 -12.70
N VAL A 234 9.75 -5.09 -12.31
CA VAL A 234 9.38 -6.32 -13.03
C VAL A 234 8.22 -6.96 -12.27
N LYS A 235 7.07 -7.11 -12.93
CA LYS A 235 5.97 -7.92 -12.40
C LYS A 235 6.15 -9.37 -12.84
N ALA A 236 5.84 -10.31 -11.97
CA ALA A 236 5.77 -11.73 -12.29
C ALA A 236 4.71 -12.42 -11.44
N VAL A 237 4.44 -13.69 -11.74
CA VAL A 237 3.53 -14.54 -10.99
C VAL A 237 4.27 -15.81 -10.62
N HIS A 238 4.36 -16.10 -9.34
CA HIS A 238 4.88 -17.37 -8.84
C HIS A 238 3.95 -18.52 -9.28
N ARG A 239 4.49 -19.73 -9.48
CA ARG A 239 3.77 -20.93 -9.96
C ARG A 239 2.49 -21.28 -9.18
N GLY A 240 2.41 -20.92 -7.90
CA GLY A 240 1.19 -21.09 -7.09
C GLY A 240 0.22 -19.89 -7.15
N GLY A 241 0.38 -18.98 -8.12
CA GLY A 241 -0.53 -17.86 -8.37
C GLY A 241 -0.25 -16.57 -7.61
N LYS A 242 0.80 -16.51 -6.78
CA LYS A 242 1.13 -15.27 -6.04
C LYS A 242 1.81 -14.27 -6.98
N LYS A 243 1.21 -13.09 -7.13
CA LYS A 243 1.81 -11.97 -7.85
C LYS A 243 2.97 -11.38 -7.06
N VAL A 244 4.03 -11.02 -7.77
CA VAL A 244 5.25 -10.46 -7.21
C VAL A 244 5.70 -9.26 -8.04
N ASP A 245 6.13 -8.21 -7.36
CA ASP A 245 6.67 -6.99 -7.98
C ASP A 245 8.12 -6.82 -7.51
N ILE A 246 9.07 -6.75 -8.45
CA ILE A 246 10.50 -6.61 -8.17
C ILE A 246 10.96 -5.22 -8.58
N SER A 247 11.33 -4.40 -7.60
CA SER A 247 11.90 -3.08 -7.77
C SER A 247 13.42 -3.08 -7.66
N PHE A 248 14.04 -1.94 -8.03
CA PHE A 248 15.48 -1.69 -7.91
C PHE A 248 15.77 -0.47 -7.04
N LEU A 249 14.75 0.02 -6.32
CA LEU A 249 14.81 1.22 -5.49
C LEU A 249 14.36 0.86 -4.08
N ARG A 250 15.13 1.29 -3.08
CA ARG A 250 14.89 0.96 -1.67
C ARG A 250 13.79 1.81 -1.00
N ASP A 251 13.12 2.72 -1.73
CA ASP A 251 12.01 3.55 -1.20
C ASP A 251 10.93 2.71 -0.50
N GLY A 252 10.62 1.53 -1.05
CA GLY A 252 9.67 0.59 -0.47
C GLY A 252 10.09 0.07 0.91
N VAL A 253 11.38 -0.25 1.07
CA VAL A 253 11.95 -0.69 2.35
C VAL A 253 11.91 0.44 3.37
N LEU A 254 12.33 1.64 2.98
CA LEU A 254 12.34 2.82 3.87
C LEU A 254 10.94 3.17 4.37
N SER A 255 9.95 3.20 3.46
CA SER A 255 8.55 3.46 3.81
C SER A 255 7.94 2.37 4.68
N SER A 256 8.30 1.10 4.46
CA SER A 256 7.84 -0.01 5.30
C SER A 256 8.43 0.06 6.70
N HIS A 257 9.73 0.30 6.81
CA HIS A 257 10.42 0.48 8.08
C HIS A 257 9.83 1.66 8.86
N PHE A 258 9.65 2.81 8.21
CA PHE A 258 9.00 3.98 8.80
C PHE A 258 7.63 3.62 9.40
N LEU A 259 6.76 2.96 8.64
CA LEU A 259 5.44 2.55 9.14
C LEU A 259 5.57 1.59 10.33
N CYS A 260 6.46 0.61 10.27
CA CYS A 260 6.70 -0.32 11.37
C CYS A 260 7.15 0.38 12.65
N GLU A 261 8.01 1.40 12.56
CA GLU A 261 8.43 2.22 13.71
C GLU A 261 7.32 3.13 14.22
N GLU A 262 6.51 3.72 13.34
CA GLU A 262 5.36 4.51 13.76
C GLU A 262 4.34 3.64 14.50
N PHE A 263 4.04 2.42 14.02
CA PHE A 263 3.05 1.54 14.66
C PHE A 263 3.40 1.14 16.10
N LYS A 264 4.67 1.26 16.52
CA LYS A 264 5.10 0.96 17.90
C LYS A 264 4.80 2.09 18.88
N LYS A 265 4.43 3.28 18.40
CA LYS A 265 4.24 4.48 19.22
C LYS A 265 2.77 4.59 19.64
N GLU A 266 2.52 5.16 20.81
CA GLU A 266 1.19 5.67 21.14
C GLU A 266 0.85 6.86 20.22
N PRO A 267 -0.40 7.03 19.78
CA PRO A 267 -1.63 6.27 20.10
C PRO A 267 -1.98 5.21 19.03
N PHE A 268 -0.98 4.52 18.46
CA PHE A 268 -1.17 3.75 17.22
C PHE A 268 -1.47 2.27 17.42
N PHE A 269 -1.96 1.88 18.60
CA PHE A 269 -2.34 0.50 18.92
C PHE A 269 -3.29 -0.12 17.87
N LEU A 270 -4.33 0.59 17.43
CA LEU A 270 -5.29 0.09 16.42
C LEU A 270 -4.84 0.30 14.96
N ALA A 271 -3.68 0.94 14.71
CA ALA A 271 -3.35 1.45 13.38
C ALA A 271 -3.33 0.37 12.31
N ARG A 272 -2.71 -0.80 12.58
CA ARG A 272 -2.64 -1.89 11.59
C ARG A 272 -4.03 -2.41 11.22
N GLY A 273 -4.88 -2.70 12.20
CA GLY A 273 -6.24 -3.18 11.96
C GLY A 273 -7.08 -2.16 11.19
N ILE A 274 -7.07 -0.88 11.58
CA ILE A 274 -7.81 0.17 10.86
C ILE A 274 -7.29 0.32 9.42
N ILE A 275 -5.97 0.30 9.20
CA ILE A 275 -5.40 0.37 7.84
C ILE A 275 -5.83 -0.83 7.00
N ILE A 276 -5.84 -2.04 7.57
CA ILE A 276 -6.30 -3.25 6.88
C ILE A 276 -7.76 -3.12 6.47
N LEU A 277 -8.64 -2.65 7.38
CA LEU A 277 -10.06 -2.42 7.08
C LEU A 277 -10.23 -1.38 5.97
N VAL A 278 -9.57 -0.22 6.05
CA VAL A 278 -9.66 0.82 5.02
C VAL A 278 -9.13 0.31 3.67
N LYS A 279 -8.00 -0.41 3.65
CA LYS A 279 -7.48 -1.05 2.43
C LYS A 279 -8.48 -2.04 1.84
N ALA A 280 -9.13 -2.85 2.67
CA ALA A 280 -10.11 -3.83 2.21
C ALA A 280 -11.37 -3.16 1.64
N LEU A 281 -11.85 -2.06 2.23
CA LEU A 281 -12.95 -1.24 1.69
C LEU A 281 -12.59 -0.66 0.32
N VAL A 282 -11.45 0.03 0.23
CA VAL A 282 -10.97 0.66 -1.00
C VAL A 282 -10.78 -0.39 -2.11
N ALA A 283 -10.27 -1.57 -1.77
CA ALA A 283 -10.16 -2.69 -2.69
C ALA A 283 -11.53 -3.23 -3.12
N ASN A 284 -12.50 -3.32 -2.22
CA ASN A 284 -13.87 -3.75 -2.57
C ASN A 284 -14.53 -2.82 -3.61
N TRP A 285 -14.12 -1.55 -3.64
CA TRP A 285 -14.59 -0.56 -4.62
C TRP A 285 -13.72 -0.46 -5.88
N PHE A 286 -12.69 -1.30 -6.03
CA PHE A 286 -11.72 -1.25 -7.13
C PHE A 286 -10.99 0.09 -7.23
N LEU A 287 -10.76 0.74 -6.08
CA LEU A 287 -10.04 2.02 -5.97
C LEU A 287 -8.66 1.85 -5.33
N ASP A 288 -8.12 0.63 -5.28
CA ASP A 288 -6.87 0.27 -4.61
C ASP A 288 -5.61 0.35 -5.50
N ASP A 289 -5.75 0.76 -6.76
CA ASP A 289 -4.64 0.83 -7.73
C ASP A 289 -4.26 2.29 -8.07
N PRO A 290 -3.13 2.80 -7.54
CA PRO A 290 -2.63 4.14 -7.85
C PRO A 290 -2.29 4.37 -9.33
N SER A 291 -2.03 3.32 -10.11
CA SER A 291 -1.67 3.47 -11.52
C SER A 291 -2.84 3.96 -12.40
N VAL A 292 -4.07 3.79 -11.90
CA VAL A 292 -5.31 4.26 -12.54
C VAL A 292 -6.01 5.37 -11.75
N GLY A 293 -5.30 5.99 -10.80
CA GLY A 293 -5.83 7.09 -10.00
C GLY A 293 -6.38 6.71 -8.62
N GLY A 294 -6.29 5.43 -8.24
CA GLY A 294 -6.76 4.91 -6.95
C GLY A 294 -5.92 5.35 -5.74
N LEU A 295 -6.41 5.03 -4.55
CA LEU A 295 -5.77 5.38 -3.28
C LEU A 295 -4.83 4.25 -2.82
N GLY A 296 -3.53 4.52 -2.81
CA GLY A 296 -2.50 3.55 -2.46
C GLY A 296 -2.38 3.25 -0.97
N SER A 297 -1.72 2.14 -0.64
CA SER A 297 -1.52 1.68 0.75
C SER A 297 -0.75 2.68 1.61
N PHE A 298 0.34 3.26 1.12
CA PHE A 298 1.14 4.22 1.89
C PHE A 298 0.36 5.49 2.27
N PRO A 299 -0.32 6.22 1.34
CA PRO A 299 -1.14 7.35 1.74
C PRO A 299 -2.30 6.93 2.66
N ILE A 300 -2.93 5.76 2.49
CA ILE A 300 -3.92 5.24 3.47
C ILE A 300 -3.29 5.14 4.87
N SER A 301 -2.09 4.56 4.98
CA SER A 301 -1.41 4.43 6.27
C SER A 301 -1.17 5.79 6.93
N ILE A 302 -0.69 6.79 6.18
CA ILE A 302 -0.48 8.13 6.73
C ILE A 302 -1.81 8.79 7.11
N MET A 303 -2.87 8.60 6.34
CA MET A 303 -4.20 9.10 6.68
C MET A 303 -4.73 8.52 7.99
N VAL A 304 -4.54 7.22 8.22
CA VAL A 304 -4.97 6.56 9.46
C VAL A 304 -4.12 7.04 10.64
N LEU A 305 -2.79 7.07 10.48
CA LEU A 305 -1.90 7.59 11.53
C LEU A 305 -2.23 9.04 11.89
N TRP A 306 -2.50 9.89 10.89
CA TRP A 306 -2.95 11.26 11.13
C TRP A 306 -4.28 11.30 11.89
N PHE A 307 -5.28 10.55 11.47
CA PHE A 307 -6.59 10.51 12.12
C PHE A 307 -6.50 10.04 13.58
N LEU A 308 -5.74 8.96 13.86
CA LEU A 308 -5.55 8.46 15.21
C LEU A 308 -4.86 9.49 16.11
N TYR A 309 -3.86 10.20 15.58
CA TYR A 309 -3.14 11.23 16.31
C TYR A 309 -3.95 12.52 16.53
N ALA A 310 -4.54 13.08 15.48
CA ALA A 310 -5.13 14.42 15.48
C ALA A 310 -6.59 14.44 15.92
N GLU A 311 -7.34 13.35 15.69
CA GLU A 311 -8.76 13.28 16.04
C GLU A 311 -8.98 12.36 17.25
N VAL A 312 -8.58 11.09 17.16
CA VAL A 312 -8.87 10.10 18.21
C VAL A 312 -8.18 10.47 19.52
N ALA A 313 -6.85 10.69 19.51
CA ALA A 313 -6.12 10.97 20.73
C ALA A 313 -6.51 12.29 21.41
N GLN A 314 -7.04 13.25 20.64
CA GLN A 314 -7.37 14.59 21.14
C GLN A 314 -8.82 14.70 21.60
N GLN A 315 -9.75 13.97 20.96
CA GLN A 315 -11.18 14.21 21.13
C GLN A 315 -11.95 12.98 21.63
N TYR A 316 -11.43 11.76 21.48
CA TYR A 316 -12.19 10.57 21.82
C TYR A 316 -11.93 10.18 23.27
N PRO A 317 -12.97 9.80 24.03
CA PRO A 317 -12.79 9.13 25.31
C PRO A 317 -11.87 7.90 25.19
N PRO A 318 -11.05 7.58 26.21
CA PRO A 318 -10.10 6.45 26.16
C PRO A 318 -10.74 5.08 25.87
N GLU A 319 -12.00 4.89 26.24
CA GLU A 319 -12.78 3.69 25.95
C GLU A 319 -13.13 3.55 24.46
N PHE A 320 -13.34 4.68 23.77
CA PHE A 320 -13.70 4.72 22.36
C PHE A 320 -12.47 4.67 21.46
N SER A 321 -11.32 5.15 21.93
CA SER A 321 -10.05 5.10 21.18
C SER A 321 -9.51 3.67 21.00
N LYS A 322 -10.08 2.69 21.71
CA LYS A 322 -9.74 1.26 21.63
C LYS A 322 -10.73 0.41 20.82
N SER A 323 -11.75 1.02 20.23
CA SER A 323 -12.75 0.31 19.40
C SER A 323 -12.42 0.40 17.91
N TYR A 324 -12.30 -0.74 17.23
CA TYR A 324 -12.20 -0.76 15.77
C TYR A 324 -13.44 -0.16 15.09
N ALA A 325 -14.64 -0.43 15.61
CA ALA A 325 -15.89 0.09 15.06
C ALA A 325 -15.97 1.61 15.16
N ILE A 326 -15.72 2.18 16.35
CA ILE A 326 -15.80 3.62 16.57
C ILE A 326 -14.70 4.34 15.78
N CYS A 327 -13.46 3.83 15.80
CA CYS A 327 -12.36 4.43 15.06
C CYS A 327 -12.56 4.33 13.53
N LEU A 328 -13.08 3.22 13.01
CA LEU A 328 -13.36 3.10 11.57
C LEU A 328 -14.48 4.06 11.14
N VAL A 329 -15.60 4.11 11.88
CA VAL A 329 -16.71 5.02 11.59
C VAL A 329 -16.25 6.48 11.68
N GLY A 330 -15.45 6.81 12.70
CA GLY A 330 -14.83 8.12 12.86
C GLY A 330 -13.92 8.49 11.69
N PHE A 331 -13.05 7.57 11.26
CA PHE A 331 -12.18 7.78 10.10
C PHE A 331 -12.99 8.08 8.84
N LEU A 332 -14.05 7.30 8.59
CA LEU A 332 -14.94 7.48 7.44
C LEU A 332 -15.65 8.83 7.49
N LYS A 333 -16.15 9.25 8.67
CA LYS A 333 -16.74 10.60 8.88
C LYS A 333 -15.72 11.69 8.57
N TYR A 334 -14.52 11.58 9.14
CA TYR A 334 -13.49 12.60 9.05
C TYR A 334 -13.12 12.91 7.59
N TYR A 335 -12.76 11.88 6.82
CA TYR A 335 -12.31 12.06 5.43
C TYR A 335 -13.44 12.24 4.41
N SER A 336 -14.70 11.97 4.78
CA SER A 336 -15.84 12.22 3.90
C SER A 336 -16.52 13.57 4.12
N MET A 337 -16.43 14.14 5.33
CA MET A 337 -17.23 15.32 5.72
C MET A 337 -16.45 16.45 6.40
N GLN A 338 -15.37 16.16 7.13
CA GLN A 338 -14.76 17.15 8.04
C GLN A 338 -13.42 17.68 7.53
N PHE A 339 -12.57 16.81 6.96
CA PHE A 339 -11.27 17.21 6.43
C PHE A 339 -11.42 17.85 5.06
N ASP A 340 -11.15 19.16 4.97
CA ASP A 340 -11.13 19.88 3.69
C ASP A 340 -9.85 19.56 2.89
N TYR A 341 -9.81 18.38 2.29
CA TYR A 341 -8.71 17.96 1.42
C TYR A 341 -8.48 18.91 0.23
N LYS A 342 -9.44 19.80 -0.09
CA LYS A 342 -9.30 20.73 -1.21
C LYS A 342 -8.38 21.89 -0.86
N CYS A 343 -8.44 22.39 0.37
CA CYS A 343 -7.67 23.54 0.82
C CYS A 343 -6.61 23.19 1.87
N THR A 344 -6.62 21.97 2.40
CA THR A 344 -5.71 21.54 3.46
C THR A 344 -4.82 20.37 3.04
N GLY A 345 -3.55 20.42 3.41
CA GLY A 345 -2.59 19.32 3.31
C GLY A 345 -2.17 18.80 4.69
N ILE A 346 -1.72 17.55 4.74
CA ILE A 346 -1.21 16.89 5.95
C ILE A 346 0.32 16.86 5.91
N ASP A 347 0.96 17.38 6.96
CA ASP A 347 2.39 17.24 7.25
C ASP A 347 2.57 16.42 8.52
N TYR A 348 2.51 15.10 8.35
CA TYR A 348 2.55 14.13 9.45
C TYR A 348 3.87 14.18 10.23
N ALA A 349 4.99 14.48 9.54
CA ALA A 349 6.31 14.53 10.17
C ALA A 349 6.39 15.67 11.20
N ASN A 350 5.84 16.84 10.87
CA ASN A 350 5.77 17.99 11.78
C ASN A 350 4.45 18.07 12.57
N LYS A 351 3.63 17.00 12.55
CA LYS A 351 2.37 16.89 13.28
C LYS A 351 1.41 18.08 13.09
N ARG A 352 1.32 18.59 11.85
CA ARG A 352 0.49 19.75 11.53
C ARG A 352 -0.26 19.58 10.21
N THR A 353 -1.28 20.40 10.03
CA THR A 353 -1.85 20.68 8.71
C THR A 353 -1.27 21.97 8.14
N PHE A 354 -1.38 22.17 6.83
CA PHE A 354 -1.03 23.42 6.17
C PHE A 354 -2.06 23.77 5.11
N GLU A 355 -2.22 25.07 4.83
CA GLU A 355 -3.08 25.54 3.76
C GLU A 355 -2.41 25.35 2.39
N LYS A 356 -3.21 24.97 1.39
CA LYS A 356 -2.80 24.88 -0.01
C LYS A 356 -3.83 25.57 -0.90
N ALA A 357 -3.41 25.94 -2.11
CA ALA A 357 -4.34 26.42 -3.13
C ALA A 357 -5.46 25.38 -3.34
N ALA A 358 -6.69 25.85 -3.51
CA ALA A 358 -7.85 24.99 -3.68
C ALA A 358 -7.70 24.09 -4.92
N THR A 359 -7.57 22.77 -4.70
CA THR A 359 -7.46 21.76 -5.77
C THR A 359 -8.22 20.50 -5.36
N SER A 360 -8.66 19.68 -6.33
CA SER A 360 -9.27 18.37 -6.01
C SER A 360 -8.26 17.30 -5.56
N GLU A 361 -6.98 17.66 -5.44
CA GLU A 361 -5.90 16.72 -5.12
C GLU A 361 -5.74 16.58 -3.60
N LEU A 362 -5.74 15.34 -3.12
CA LEU A 362 -5.31 15.03 -1.76
C LEU A 362 -3.82 15.32 -1.62
N CYS A 363 -3.45 16.12 -0.63
CA CYS A 363 -2.06 16.49 -0.36
C CYS A 363 -1.60 15.91 0.97
N ILE A 364 -0.68 14.94 0.90
CA ILE A 364 -0.01 14.38 2.07
C ILE A 364 1.49 14.50 1.83
N MET A 365 2.14 15.36 2.60
CA MET A 365 3.59 15.52 2.55
C MET A 365 4.25 14.20 2.93
N ASN A 366 5.15 13.72 2.08
CA ASN A 366 5.83 12.45 2.32
C ASN A 366 6.79 12.64 3.52
N PRO A 367 6.60 11.91 4.63
CA PRO A 367 7.43 12.06 5.82
C PRO A 367 8.90 11.68 5.58
N LEU A 368 9.19 10.89 4.54
CA LEU A 368 10.55 10.51 4.15
C LEU A 368 11.15 11.41 3.05
N ASN A 369 10.32 12.26 2.44
CA ASN A 369 10.74 13.22 1.43
C ASN A 369 9.81 14.45 1.46
N PRO A 370 10.03 15.40 2.38
CA PRO A 370 9.10 16.51 2.64
C PRO A 370 8.77 17.40 1.43
N GLY A 371 9.57 17.35 0.35
CA GLY A 371 9.27 18.05 -0.90
C GLY A 371 8.25 17.35 -1.82
N ALA A 372 7.76 16.16 -1.47
CA ALA A 372 6.93 15.34 -2.34
C ALA A 372 5.56 15.02 -1.72
N ASN A 373 4.49 15.09 -2.52
CA ASN A 373 3.18 14.58 -2.14
C ASN A 373 3.11 13.05 -2.35
N CYS A 374 2.94 12.27 -1.28
CA CYS A 374 2.82 10.81 -1.39
C CYS A 374 1.44 10.33 -1.89
N ALA A 375 0.43 11.21 -1.90
CA ALA A 375 -0.91 10.96 -2.42
C ALA A 375 -1.13 11.47 -3.84
N VAL A 376 -0.08 11.93 -4.53
CA VAL A 376 -0.18 12.55 -5.89
C VAL A 376 -0.87 11.65 -6.92
N ALA A 377 -0.78 10.32 -6.78
CA ALA A 377 -1.40 9.38 -7.69
C ALA A 377 -2.90 9.16 -7.42
N ALA A 378 -3.43 9.59 -6.27
CA ALA A 378 -4.83 9.39 -5.87
C ALA A 378 -5.78 10.40 -6.53
N THR A 379 -5.74 10.51 -7.86
CA THR A 379 -6.53 11.48 -8.63
C THR A 379 -8.04 11.25 -8.55
N LEU A 380 -8.47 10.05 -8.18
CA LEU A 380 -9.88 9.71 -7.94
C LEU A 380 -10.32 9.94 -6.50
N PHE A 381 -9.45 10.48 -5.63
CA PHE A 381 -9.77 10.66 -4.21
C PHE A 381 -11.03 11.49 -4.01
N GLY A 382 -11.04 12.72 -4.53
CA GLY A 382 -12.18 13.63 -4.36
C GLY A 382 -13.44 13.19 -5.10
N SER A 383 -13.30 12.58 -6.28
CA SER A 383 -14.43 12.25 -7.16
C SER A 383 -15.08 10.90 -6.91
N HIS A 384 -14.38 9.96 -6.26
CA HIS A 384 -14.89 8.60 -6.02
C HIS A 384 -14.67 8.15 -4.57
N VAL A 385 -13.45 8.28 -4.04
CA VAL A 385 -13.12 7.76 -2.70
C VAL A 385 -13.92 8.46 -1.61
N VAL A 386 -14.00 9.80 -1.64
CA VAL A 386 -14.78 10.59 -0.68
C VAL A 386 -16.26 10.18 -0.67
N HIS A 387 -16.86 9.97 -1.84
CA HIS A 387 -18.25 9.49 -1.94
C HIS A 387 -18.42 8.09 -1.37
N LYS A 388 -17.48 7.17 -1.63
CA LYS A 388 -17.52 5.82 -1.05
C LYS A 388 -17.28 5.80 0.46
N PHE A 389 -16.43 6.69 0.97
CA PHE A 389 -16.30 6.90 2.41
C PHE A 389 -17.60 7.42 3.03
N LEU A 390 -18.30 8.35 2.37
CA LEU A 390 -19.59 8.85 2.84
C LEU A 390 -20.67 7.74 2.87
N GLU A 391 -20.75 6.93 1.81
CA GLU A 391 -21.66 5.78 1.74
C GLU A 391 -21.38 4.78 2.89
N ALA A 392 -20.10 4.42 3.09
CA ALA A 392 -19.70 3.50 4.15
C ALA A 392 -19.94 4.07 5.56
N TYR A 393 -19.65 5.36 5.77
CA TYR A 393 -19.98 6.07 7.00
C TYR A 393 -21.48 6.00 7.29
N THR A 394 -22.32 6.35 6.32
CA THR A 394 -23.78 6.36 6.47
C THR A 394 -24.34 4.97 6.81
N LEU A 395 -23.72 3.92 6.28
CA LEU A 395 -24.08 2.54 6.59
C LEU A 395 -23.66 2.16 8.02
N PHE A 396 -22.37 2.29 8.35
CA PHE A 396 -21.84 1.81 9.62
C PHE A 396 -22.24 2.67 10.81
N SER A 397 -22.49 3.97 10.63
CA SER A 397 -22.95 4.85 11.72
C SER A 397 -24.31 4.41 12.27
N LYS A 398 -25.18 3.83 11.44
CA LYS A 398 -26.49 3.30 11.84
C LYS A 398 -26.40 1.95 12.55
N LEU A 399 -25.24 1.31 12.51
CA LEU A 399 -24.95 0.01 13.08
C LEU A 399 -24.06 0.12 14.33
N LEU A 400 -23.79 1.35 14.76
CA LEU A 400 -22.98 1.67 15.94
C LEU A 400 -23.87 1.77 17.20
N GLU A 401 -24.77 0.81 17.37
CA GLU A 401 -25.68 0.70 18.52
C GLU A 401 -25.65 -0.74 19.06
N PHE A 402 -25.63 -0.91 20.38
CA PHE A 402 -25.65 -2.24 21.02
C PHE A 402 -26.92 -3.04 20.70
N THR A 403 -28.02 -2.34 20.37
CA THR A 403 -29.32 -2.90 19.97
C THR A 403 -29.40 -3.29 18.50
N SER A 404 -28.33 -3.07 17.72
CA SER A 404 -28.31 -3.41 16.29
C SER A 404 -28.52 -4.91 16.07
N ASP A 405 -29.43 -5.27 15.17
CA ASP A 405 -29.64 -6.67 14.77
C ASP A 405 -28.35 -7.27 14.22
N VAL A 406 -27.86 -8.34 14.86
CA VAL A 406 -26.59 -9.00 14.52
C VAL A 406 -26.58 -9.46 13.06
N ALA A 407 -27.70 -9.98 12.56
CA ALA A 407 -27.78 -10.45 11.17
C ALA A 407 -27.69 -9.29 10.15
N CYS A 408 -28.27 -8.13 10.47
CA CYS A 408 -28.14 -6.90 9.70
C CYS A 408 -26.67 -6.42 9.67
N VAL A 409 -26.01 -6.40 10.82
CA VAL A 409 -24.61 -6.00 10.94
C VAL A 409 -23.71 -6.92 10.13
N GLU A 410 -23.84 -8.24 10.30
CA GLU A 410 -23.08 -9.22 9.55
C GLU A 410 -23.27 -9.06 8.04
N ARG A 411 -24.50 -8.81 7.57
CA ARG A 411 -24.79 -8.58 6.15
C ARG A 411 -24.10 -7.34 5.62
N ALA A 412 -24.13 -6.23 6.38
CA ALA A 412 -23.48 -4.98 6.01
C ALA A 412 -21.96 -5.14 5.90
N VAL A 413 -21.35 -5.79 6.90
CA VAL A 413 -19.91 -6.10 6.92
C VAL A 413 -19.54 -7.02 5.76
N LEU A 414 -20.30 -8.08 5.51
CA LEU A 414 -20.08 -8.99 4.38
C LEU A 414 -20.11 -8.27 3.03
N GLN A 415 -21.03 -7.32 2.85
CA GLN A 415 -21.12 -6.54 1.62
C GLN A 415 -19.95 -5.55 1.48
N ALA A 416 -19.58 -4.88 2.56
CA ALA A 416 -18.50 -3.89 2.58
C ALA A 416 -17.12 -4.52 2.31
N PHE A 417 -16.90 -5.75 2.77
CA PHE A 417 -15.64 -6.47 2.63
C PHE A 417 -15.73 -7.67 1.66
N HIS A 418 -16.75 -7.68 0.79
CA HIS A 418 -17.09 -8.82 -0.07
C HIS A 418 -15.90 -9.36 -0.86
N ARG A 419 -15.12 -8.50 -1.52
CA ARG A 419 -13.94 -8.91 -2.31
C ARG A 419 -12.91 -9.66 -1.46
N SER A 420 -12.54 -9.12 -0.30
CA SER A 420 -11.55 -9.74 0.60
C SER A 420 -12.07 -11.07 1.16
N ILE A 421 -13.32 -11.12 1.60
CA ILE A 421 -13.95 -12.33 2.16
C ILE A 421 -14.07 -13.43 1.10
N THR A 422 -14.45 -13.07 -0.12
CA THR A 422 -14.56 -14.03 -1.24
C THR A 422 -13.21 -14.62 -1.61
N LEU A 423 -12.14 -13.83 -1.58
CA LEU A 423 -10.78 -14.30 -1.87
C LEU A 423 -10.25 -15.33 -0.85
N VAL A 424 -10.72 -15.32 0.39
CA VAL A 424 -10.26 -16.26 1.44
C VAL A 424 -11.12 -17.51 1.58
N GLY A 425 -12.30 -17.58 0.96
CA GLY A 425 -13.21 -18.70 1.16
C GLY A 425 -14.51 -18.70 0.36
N GLY A 426 -14.77 -17.76 -0.54
CA GLY A 426 -15.81 -17.83 -1.59
C GLY A 426 -17.30 -17.89 -1.16
N GLN A 427 -17.61 -18.28 0.07
CA GLN A 427 -18.98 -18.46 0.59
C GLN A 427 -19.07 -17.98 2.04
N ALA A 428 -20.24 -17.42 2.41
CA ALA A 428 -20.52 -16.84 3.72
C ALA A 428 -20.31 -17.80 4.92
N THR A 429 -20.26 -19.12 4.69
CA THR A 429 -20.01 -20.13 5.73
C THR A 429 -18.52 -20.40 5.95
N LEU A 430 -17.71 -20.32 4.89
CA LEU A 430 -16.30 -20.71 4.93
C LEU A 430 -15.42 -19.66 5.61
N TRP A 431 -15.75 -18.36 5.52
CA TRP A 431 -14.98 -17.33 6.21
C TRP A 431 -15.20 -17.38 7.73
N LYS A 432 -16.41 -17.70 8.23
CA LYS A 432 -16.64 -17.93 9.68
C LYS A 432 -15.89 -19.16 10.18
N GLN A 433 -15.74 -20.19 9.36
CA GLN A 433 -14.89 -21.34 9.70
C GLN A 433 -13.41 -20.94 9.76
N ARG A 434 -12.95 -20.11 8.81
CA ARG A 434 -11.59 -19.56 8.80
C ARG A 434 -11.33 -18.70 10.04
N GLU A 435 -12.27 -17.81 10.39
CA GLU A 435 -12.23 -17.00 11.61
C GLU A 435 -12.09 -17.88 12.86
N LYS A 436 -12.97 -18.89 13.04
CA LYS A 436 -12.89 -19.82 14.17
C LYS A 436 -11.55 -20.55 14.23
N LYS A 437 -11.02 -20.96 13.08
CA LYS A 437 -9.71 -21.62 13.00
C LYS A 437 -8.58 -20.67 13.41
N CYS A 438 -8.63 -19.41 12.99
CA CYS A 438 -7.68 -18.39 13.44
C CYS A 438 -7.78 -18.18 14.95
N GLN A 439 -8.99 -18.05 15.51
CA GLN A 439 -9.18 -17.94 16.97
C GLN A 439 -8.57 -19.12 17.74
N THR A 440 -8.70 -20.36 17.25
CA THR A 440 -8.11 -21.54 17.90
C THR A 440 -6.59 -21.64 17.80
N ILE A 441 -6.00 -21.11 16.72
CA ILE A 441 -4.55 -21.15 16.52
C ILE A 441 -3.87 -19.99 17.27
N GLU A 442 -4.56 -18.85 17.41
CA GLU A 442 -4.11 -17.66 18.13
C GLU A 442 -4.45 -17.70 19.64
N SER A 443 -4.56 -18.88 20.24
CA SER A 443 -4.57 -19.00 21.72
C SER A 443 -3.18 -18.76 22.34
N VAL A 444 -2.19 -18.40 21.51
CA VAL A 444 -0.86 -17.95 21.93
C VAL A 444 -0.86 -16.44 21.79
N ASP A 445 -0.71 -15.72 22.91
CA ASP A 445 -0.61 -14.25 22.94
C ASP A 445 0.66 -13.79 22.20
N LEU A 446 0.52 -13.58 20.90
CA LEU A 446 1.59 -13.11 20.02
C LEU A 446 1.69 -11.59 20.13
N PRO A 447 2.89 -11.02 20.40
CA PRO A 447 3.07 -9.58 20.38
C PRO A 447 2.65 -8.96 19.05
N GLN A 448 2.04 -7.77 19.08
CA GLN A 448 1.64 -7.06 17.88
C GLN A 448 2.82 -6.72 16.97
N HIS A 449 4.03 -6.59 17.52
CA HIS A 449 5.22 -6.12 16.80
C HIS A 449 6.28 -7.21 16.72
N LEU A 450 5.95 -8.26 15.96
CA LEU A 450 6.83 -9.41 15.76
C LEU A 450 7.10 -9.67 14.28
N TRP A 451 8.37 -9.91 13.95
CA TRP A 451 8.86 -10.22 12.61
C TRP A 451 9.73 -11.47 12.64
N GLU A 452 9.66 -12.24 11.56
CA GLU A 452 10.55 -13.36 11.34
C GLU A 452 11.95 -12.87 10.93
N GLU A 453 12.97 -13.37 11.64
CA GLU A 453 14.36 -13.06 11.33
C GLU A 453 14.75 -13.64 9.95
N GLY A 454 15.52 -12.88 9.18
CA GLY A 454 16.03 -13.27 7.87
C GLY A 454 15.08 -13.04 6.68
N THR A 455 13.76 -13.14 6.87
CA THR A 455 12.77 -12.87 5.80
C THR A 455 12.08 -11.52 5.96
N LEU A 456 12.05 -10.98 7.18
CA LEU A 456 11.29 -9.78 7.57
C LEU A 456 9.77 -9.93 7.38
N PHE A 457 9.24 -11.16 7.32
CA PHE A 457 7.80 -11.36 7.34
C PHE A 457 7.24 -10.90 8.68
N TYR A 458 6.21 -10.06 8.63
CA TYR A 458 5.43 -9.76 9.83
C TYR A 458 4.71 -11.03 10.28
N ILE A 459 4.90 -11.43 11.54
CA ILE A 459 4.28 -12.63 12.14
C ILE A 459 3.49 -12.35 13.41
N GLY A 460 3.45 -11.07 13.85
CA GLY A 460 2.63 -10.65 14.98
C GLY A 460 1.12 -10.71 14.72
N ASP A 461 0.35 -10.50 15.78
CA ASP A 461 -1.10 -10.27 15.68
C ASP A 461 -1.36 -8.81 15.28
N PRO A 462 -1.90 -8.51 14.08
CA PRO A 462 -2.14 -7.14 13.65
C PRO A 462 -3.14 -6.40 14.53
N MET A 463 -4.00 -7.12 15.27
CA MET A 463 -5.00 -6.50 16.12
C MET A 463 -4.43 -5.96 17.43
N GLY A 464 -3.33 -6.56 17.92
CA GLY A 464 -2.90 -6.37 19.30
C GLY A 464 -3.96 -6.90 20.29
N ARG A 465 -3.52 -7.58 21.34
CA ARG A 465 -4.38 -7.98 22.45
C ARG A 465 -3.81 -7.43 23.74
#